data_AF-K8EI43-F1
#
_entry.id   AF-K8EI43-F1
#
_cell.length_a   1.000
_cell.length_b   1.000
_cell.length_c   1.000
_cell.angle_alpha   90.00
_cell.angle_beta   90.00
_cell.angle_gamma   90.00
#
_symmetry.space_group_name_H-M   'P 1'
#
loop_
_entity.id
_entity.type
_entity.pdbx_description
1 polymer ?
#
loop_
_entity_poly.entity_id
_entity_poly.type
_entity_poly.pdbx_seq_one_letter_code
_entity_poly.pdbx_strand_id
1 'polypeptide(L)'
;MLRAATRRSSSYNRCSSSNRCSSNTHDTNSITEWSSSSSSSSPLMLRDFFFRRTTTTGTRETLVQEQKNRTMMTTMMHQARGISANNDSASSNDRRGRIRRRAFSTSSFFQSEKEEERTRFDGATRAETIIEVGEQNVSVKVGFESGALARLTDGAVVADLGDTVVLCTAVASREKGDPSKDFVPLLVDYRERAYAKGSIPPTFTRREGAPKDREILAMRVIDRTLRPLFPKGWSQETMIQSIVLASDLDQDPAVLCVNACSAALTISSIPWDGPIGACRVAVMKSGSICVNPTFQECDEASLVFFYAGNYDRALMIEAHANDESGVSEKDVARALLAAHDAARALIEPQLELKKKLDLKAIENNKMPKAKQEIAEPVGGRSPELRKDVLARCKERLRGLYDEKIQDKHERGRKMAELKTLIYHEMLAEEMSMALFFTTLPSL
;
A
#
# COMPACT_ATOMS: atom_id res chain seq x y z
N MET A 1 37.95 17.63 37.16
CA MET A 1 37.83 16.17 37.37
C MET A 1 37.02 15.61 36.21
N LEU A 2 37.62 15.37 35.03
CA LEU A 2 38.39 14.19 34.63
C LEU A 2 37.68 12.83 34.83
N ARG A 3 37.44 12.20 33.67
CA ARG A 3 37.56 10.76 33.33
C ARG A 3 36.46 9.76 33.68
N ALA A 4 36.08 9.06 32.59
CA ALA A 4 35.76 7.63 32.40
C ALA A 4 34.30 7.44 31.89
N ALA A 5 34.01 6.65 30.85
CA ALA A 5 34.75 5.55 30.24
C ALA A 5 34.45 5.38 28.73
N THR A 6 35.45 4.79 28.09
CA THR A 6 35.69 4.50 26.67
C THR A 6 34.98 3.27 26.12
N ARG A 7 34.67 3.36 24.81
CA ARG A 7 34.83 2.38 23.71
C ARG A 7 34.58 0.89 23.99
N ARG A 8 33.66 0.30 23.21
CA ARG A 8 33.81 -1.07 22.69
C ARG A 8 33.53 -1.10 21.19
N SER A 9 34.60 -1.25 20.43
CA SER A 9 34.66 -1.72 19.05
C SER A 9 35.40 -3.06 19.04
N SER A 10 34.83 -4.08 18.43
CA SER A 10 35.46 -5.37 18.10
C SER A 10 34.38 -6.22 17.43
N SER A 11 34.55 -7.05 16.41
CA SER A 11 35.63 -7.39 15.46
C SER A 11 34.97 -8.47 14.58
N TYR A 12 34.73 -8.23 13.29
CA TYR A 12 34.31 -9.29 12.38
C TYR A 12 35.57 -10.02 11.90
N ASN A 13 35.81 -11.23 12.40
CA ASN A 13 36.89 -12.08 11.91
C ASN A 13 36.39 -13.01 10.80
N ARG A 14 37.03 -12.89 9.64
CA ARG A 14 37.10 -13.90 8.58
C ARG A 14 37.67 -15.20 9.15
N CYS A 15 37.17 -16.33 8.67
CA CYS A 15 37.93 -17.57 8.70
C CYS A 15 37.92 -18.18 7.30
N SER A 16 39.12 -18.33 6.75
CA SER A 16 39.46 -18.99 5.50
C SER A 16 40.52 -20.02 5.84
N SER A 17 40.31 -21.30 5.55
CA SER A 17 41.37 -22.26 5.19
C SER A 17 40.83 -23.68 4.98
N SER A 18 40.90 -24.09 3.71
CA SER A 18 41.34 -25.37 3.14
C SER A 18 41.78 -26.56 4.03
N ASN A 19 41.41 -27.75 3.50
CA ASN A 19 42.13 -29.04 3.43
C ASN A 19 42.15 -30.00 4.64
N ARG A 20 41.50 -31.16 4.48
CA ARG A 20 42.19 -32.46 4.29
C ARG A 20 41.27 -33.59 3.81
N CYS A 21 41.78 -34.34 2.84
CA CYS A 21 41.26 -35.55 2.22
C CYS A 21 41.46 -36.81 3.08
N SER A 22 40.62 -37.83 2.80
CA SER A 22 40.94 -39.27 2.56
C SER A 22 39.73 -40.10 3.02
N SER A 23 39.26 -41.17 2.37
CA SER A 23 39.60 -41.91 1.15
C SER A 23 38.54 -43.02 1.00
N ASN A 24 38.59 -43.73 -0.14
CA ASN A 24 37.95 -45.02 -0.49
C ASN A 24 36.62 -44.95 -1.24
N THR A 25 36.38 -45.67 -2.34
CA THR A 25 37.16 -46.24 -3.47
C THR A 25 36.14 -47.01 -4.32
N HIS A 26 36.44 -47.13 -5.62
CA HIS A 26 35.90 -48.03 -6.65
C HIS A 26 34.60 -47.59 -7.34
N ASP A 27 34.66 -47.11 -8.60
CA ASP A 27 34.94 -47.81 -9.89
C ASP A 27 33.67 -48.57 -10.36
N THR A 28 33.15 -48.48 -11.58
CA THR A 28 33.71 -48.26 -12.93
C THR A 28 32.65 -47.71 -13.92
N ASN A 29 33.13 -46.97 -14.94
CA ASN A 29 32.74 -46.94 -16.37
C ASN A 29 31.85 -48.10 -16.86
N SER A 30 31.02 -48.04 -17.91
CA SER A 30 30.81 -47.20 -19.11
C SER A 30 29.63 -47.86 -19.87
N ILE A 31 28.96 -47.18 -20.82
CA ILE A 31 28.57 -47.69 -22.16
C ILE A 31 27.61 -46.73 -22.91
N THR A 32 28.17 -46.15 -23.97
CA THR A 32 27.68 -45.84 -25.33
C THR A 32 26.41 -45.01 -25.64
N GLU A 33 26.68 -44.03 -26.49
CA GLU A 33 25.82 -43.33 -27.45
C GLU A 33 24.99 -44.25 -28.38
N TRP A 34 23.82 -43.76 -28.84
CA TRP A 34 23.49 -43.68 -30.27
C TRP A 34 22.24 -42.81 -30.54
N SER A 35 22.15 -42.40 -31.79
CA SER A 35 21.57 -41.18 -32.34
C SER A 35 20.13 -41.27 -32.86
N SER A 36 19.53 -40.08 -33.01
CA SER A 36 18.65 -39.62 -34.12
C SER A 36 17.34 -40.35 -34.45
N SER A 37 16.21 -39.62 -34.38
CA SER A 37 15.41 -39.13 -35.54
C SER A 37 13.88 -39.15 -35.36
N SER A 38 13.28 -38.03 -35.79
CA SER A 38 11.98 -37.84 -36.46
C SER A 38 10.61 -38.19 -35.82
N SER A 39 9.80 -37.13 -35.72
CA SER A 39 8.44 -36.94 -36.28
C SER A 39 7.16 -37.45 -35.58
N SER A 40 6.21 -36.49 -35.51
CA SER A 40 4.74 -36.60 -35.69
C SER A 40 3.82 -36.80 -34.47
N SER A 41 3.07 -35.72 -34.20
CA SER A 41 1.59 -35.63 -34.18
C SER A 41 0.74 -36.44 -33.17
N SER A 42 0.29 -35.72 -32.13
CA SER A 42 -1.09 -35.71 -31.54
C SER A 42 -1.56 -36.94 -30.69
N PRO A 43 -2.72 -36.88 -29.98
CA PRO A 43 -3.03 -36.07 -28.80
C PRO A 43 -3.69 -36.88 -27.63
N LEU A 44 -3.86 -36.24 -26.46
CA LEU A 44 -4.81 -36.56 -25.36
C LEU A 44 -4.77 -37.95 -24.67
N MET A 45 -4.47 -37.99 -23.36
CA MET A 45 -5.43 -38.42 -22.31
C MET A 45 -4.86 -38.35 -20.90
N LEU A 46 -5.76 -38.00 -19.96
CA LEU A 46 -5.64 -38.02 -18.51
C LEU A 46 -5.00 -39.30 -17.96
N ARG A 47 -4.27 -39.15 -16.85
CA ARG A 47 -4.25 -40.17 -15.80
C ARG A 47 -4.17 -39.54 -14.42
N ASP A 48 -5.23 -39.84 -13.65
CA ASP A 48 -5.39 -39.62 -12.23
C ASP A 48 -4.22 -40.17 -11.42
N PHE A 49 -3.79 -39.40 -10.43
CA PHE A 49 -3.10 -39.93 -9.25
C PHE A 49 -3.93 -39.63 -8.01
N PHE A 50 -4.71 -40.63 -7.62
CA PHE A 50 -5.37 -40.76 -6.32
C PHE A 50 -4.31 -40.74 -5.20
N PHE A 51 -4.47 -39.87 -4.20
CA PHE A 51 -4.00 -40.16 -2.85
C PHE A 51 -5.11 -39.91 -1.84
N ARG A 52 -5.37 -40.97 -1.07
CA ARG A 52 -6.54 -41.22 -0.24
C ARG A 52 -6.37 -40.52 1.12
N ARG A 53 -7.40 -39.76 1.53
CA ARG A 53 -7.57 -39.24 2.90
C ARG A 53 -7.66 -40.39 3.92
N THR A 54 -7.03 -40.21 5.08
CA THR A 54 -7.44 -40.86 6.32
C THR A 54 -8.12 -39.83 7.23
N THR A 55 -9.33 -40.18 7.64
CA THR A 55 -10.22 -39.44 8.54
C THR A 55 -9.92 -39.79 10.00
N THR A 56 -9.80 -38.80 10.88
CA THR A 56 -10.24 -38.90 12.29
C THR A 56 -10.11 -37.52 12.96
N THR A 57 -11.23 -36.93 13.41
CA THR A 57 -11.39 -35.98 14.55
C THR A 57 -12.72 -35.18 14.46
N GLY A 58 -13.83 -35.85 14.12
CA GLY A 58 -15.16 -35.29 14.40
C GLY A 58 -15.62 -35.84 15.75
N THR A 59 -15.66 -35.01 16.80
CA THR A 59 -16.46 -35.19 18.05
C THR A 59 -16.08 -34.23 19.18
N ARG A 60 -14.96 -33.49 19.10
CA ARG A 60 -14.53 -32.58 20.19
C ARG A 60 -14.99 -31.12 20.03
N GLU A 61 -15.24 -30.67 18.81
CA GLU A 61 -15.64 -29.27 18.54
C GLU A 61 -17.13 -29.01 18.77
N THR A 62 -18.00 -30.01 18.58
CA THR A 62 -19.44 -29.87 18.76
C THR A 62 -19.82 -29.70 20.23
N LEU A 63 -19.15 -30.40 21.15
CA LEU A 63 -19.40 -30.30 22.60
C LEU A 63 -18.94 -28.96 23.21
N VAL A 64 -17.89 -28.34 22.66
CA VAL A 64 -17.39 -27.03 23.11
C VAL A 64 -18.32 -25.90 22.66
N GLN A 65 -18.94 -26.05 21.49
CA GLN A 65 -19.91 -25.08 20.98
C GLN A 65 -21.24 -25.13 21.75
N GLU A 66 -21.69 -26.32 22.15
CA GLU A 66 -22.93 -26.51 22.90
C GLU A 66 -22.84 -26.00 24.34
N GLN A 67 -21.67 -26.11 24.99
CA GLN A 67 -21.43 -25.52 26.30
C GLN A 67 -21.38 -23.99 26.27
N LYS A 68 -20.82 -23.37 25.22
CA LYS A 68 -20.80 -21.90 25.08
C LYS A 68 -22.21 -21.31 24.92
N ASN A 69 -23.09 -22.00 24.20
CA ASN A 69 -24.46 -21.54 23.98
C ASN A 69 -25.33 -21.62 25.25
N ARG A 70 -25.08 -22.59 26.14
CA ARG A 70 -25.77 -22.66 27.44
C ARG A 70 -25.38 -21.53 28.39
N THR A 71 -24.10 -21.12 28.41
CA THR A 71 -23.64 -20.06 29.32
C THR A 71 -24.14 -18.67 28.92
N MET A 72 -24.34 -18.42 27.61
CA MET A 72 -24.94 -17.17 27.12
C MET A 72 -26.42 -17.03 27.50
N MET A 73 -27.21 -18.11 27.38
CA MET A 73 -28.64 -18.12 27.74
C MET A 73 -28.87 -17.84 29.24
N THR A 74 -28.03 -18.38 30.12
CA THR A 74 -28.16 -18.15 31.58
C THR A 74 -27.81 -16.72 31.97
N THR A 75 -26.89 -16.08 31.24
CA THR A 75 -26.46 -14.69 31.52
C THR A 75 -27.53 -13.67 31.09
N MET A 76 -28.23 -13.92 29.97
CA MET A 76 -29.35 -13.10 29.53
C MET A 76 -30.59 -13.23 30.44
N MET A 77 -30.84 -14.41 31.01
CA MET A 77 -31.95 -14.63 31.96
C MET A 77 -31.76 -13.91 33.31
N HIS A 78 -30.52 -13.56 33.68
CA HIS A 78 -30.22 -12.90 34.95
C HIS A 78 -30.28 -11.36 34.89
N GLN A 79 -30.22 -10.76 33.69
CA GLN A 79 -30.35 -9.31 33.49
C GLN A 79 -31.80 -8.85 33.24
N ALA A 80 -32.70 -9.75 32.86
CA ALA A 80 -34.10 -9.43 32.57
C ALA A 80 -35.05 -9.45 33.79
N ARG A 81 -34.54 -9.72 35.02
CA ARG A 81 -35.36 -9.83 36.25
C ARG A 81 -35.20 -8.66 37.23
N GLY A 82 -34.69 -7.52 36.78
CA GLY A 82 -34.26 -6.44 37.67
C GLY A 82 -34.99 -5.10 37.54
N ILE A 83 -36.21 -5.00 37.00
CA ILE A 83 -36.98 -3.73 37.02
C ILE A 83 -38.49 -4.01 37.14
N SER A 84 -39.04 -3.91 38.35
CA SER A 84 -40.47 -3.64 38.61
C SER A 84 -40.68 -3.23 40.08
N ALA A 85 -41.64 -2.31 40.30
CA ALA A 85 -42.17 -1.77 41.58
C ALA A 85 -41.31 -0.66 42.24
N ASN A 86 -41.81 0.51 42.69
CA ASN A 86 -43.15 0.95 43.08
C ASN A 86 -43.35 2.47 42.89
N ASN A 87 -44.59 2.86 42.60
CA ASN A 87 -45.16 4.16 42.95
C ASN A 87 -45.42 4.19 44.46
N ASP A 88 -45.17 5.31 45.13
CA ASP A 88 -46.08 5.84 46.15
C ASP A 88 -45.75 7.30 46.51
N SER A 89 -46.80 8.05 46.72
CA SER A 89 -46.87 9.48 47.03
C SER A 89 -46.49 9.84 48.47
N ALA A 90 -45.80 10.96 48.68
CA ALA A 90 -45.93 11.76 49.90
C ALA A 90 -45.47 13.21 49.70
N SER A 91 -46.29 14.12 50.20
CA SER A 91 -46.15 15.57 50.25
C SER A 91 -45.08 16.07 51.23
N SER A 92 -44.43 17.21 50.91
CA SER A 92 -44.47 18.46 51.69
C SER A 92 -43.15 19.26 51.66
N ASN A 93 -43.34 20.58 51.61
CA ASN A 93 -42.46 21.69 52.02
C ASN A 93 -41.25 22.09 51.16
N ASP A 94 -41.54 23.04 50.28
CA ASP A 94 -41.05 24.43 50.33
C ASP A 94 -39.55 24.66 50.58
N ARG A 95 -38.84 25.07 49.53
CA ARG A 95 -37.90 26.20 49.59
C ARG A 95 -37.66 26.78 48.19
N ARG A 96 -38.06 28.04 48.07
CA ARG A 96 -37.97 28.92 46.92
C ARG A 96 -36.55 29.03 46.35
N GLY A 97 -36.40 28.78 45.05
CA GLY A 97 -35.24 29.12 44.24
C GLY A 97 -35.69 29.59 42.85
N ARG A 98 -35.85 30.91 42.70
CA ARG A 98 -36.37 31.58 41.51
C ARG A 98 -35.30 31.61 40.41
N ILE A 99 -35.39 30.74 39.41
CA ILE A 99 -34.64 30.89 38.14
C ILE A 99 -35.65 30.96 36.99
N ARG A 100 -35.51 32.06 36.23
CA ARG A 100 -36.45 32.56 35.22
C ARG A 100 -36.62 31.57 34.06
N ARG A 101 -37.86 31.16 33.80
CA ARG A 101 -38.29 30.60 32.51
C ARG A 101 -38.15 31.69 31.45
N ARG A 102 -37.27 31.51 30.46
CA ARG A 102 -37.36 32.24 29.19
C ARG A 102 -38.20 31.41 28.23
N ALA A 103 -39.23 32.07 27.70
CA ALA A 103 -40.19 31.55 26.77
C ALA A 103 -39.52 31.09 25.46
N PHE A 104 -40.04 29.99 24.92
CA PHE A 104 -39.90 29.63 23.52
C PHE A 104 -40.37 30.81 22.66
N SER A 105 -39.44 31.44 21.95
CA SER A 105 -39.74 32.34 20.84
C SER A 105 -39.56 31.54 19.56
N THR A 106 -40.66 31.04 19.02
CA THR A 106 -40.74 30.61 17.62
C THR A 106 -40.64 31.84 16.74
N SER A 107 -39.43 32.21 16.36
CA SER A 107 -39.19 33.03 15.18
C SER A 107 -38.62 32.12 14.11
N SER A 108 -39.49 31.73 13.18
CA SER A 108 -39.15 31.18 11.88
C SER A 108 -38.27 32.17 11.12
N PHE A 109 -36.98 32.13 11.39
CA PHE A 109 -35.95 32.63 10.49
C PHE A 109 -35.64 31.50 9.52
N PHE A 110 -36.40 31.46 8.43
CA PHE A 110 -36.03 30.73 7.22
C PHE A 110 -34.85 31.47 6.58
N GLN A 111 -33.67 31.29 7.16
CA GLN A 111 -32.42 31.51 6.47
C GLN A 111 -32.04 30.16 5.89
N SER A 112 -32.00 30.07 4.56
CA SER A 112 -31.38 28.97 3.86
C SER A 112 -29.88 29.02 4.16
N GLU A 113 -29.48 28.53 5.33
CA GLU A 113 -28.09 28.23 5.62
C GLU A 113 -27.70 27.11 4.65
N LYS A 114 -26.75 27.41 3.76
CA LYS A 114 -25.99 26.36 3.08
C LYS A 114 -25.47 25.45 4.19
N GLU A 115 -25.75 24.15 4.15
CA GLU A 115 -25.11 23.17 5.03
C GLU A 115 -23.59 23.44 4.97
N GLU A 116 -23.04 24.09 5.99
CA GLU A 116 -21.61 24.28 6.10
C GLU A 116 -20.96 22.90 6.12
N GLU A 117 -19.96 22.69 5.27
CA GLU A 117 -19.15 21.46 5.23
C GLU A 117 -18.70 21.10 6.65
N ARG A 118 -19.42 20.20 7.31
CA ARG A 118 -19.15 19.84 8.69
C ARG A 118 -17.88 19.01 8.73
N THR A 119 -16.78 19.62 9.12
CA THR A 119 -15.52 18.92 9.34
C THR A 119 -15.61 18.05 10.59
N ARG A 120 -14.92 16.90 10.60
CA ARG A 120 -14.87 16.03 11.78
C ARG A 120 -14.02 16.66 12.88
N PHE A 121 -12.95 17.34 12.50
CA PHE A 121 -12.07 18.07 13.40
C PHE A 121 -12.21 19.58 13.19
N ASP A 122 -12.14 20.31 14.30
CA ASP A 122 -12.19 21.76 14.29
C ASP A 122 -10.97 22.35 13.55
N GLY A 123 -11.20 23.40 12.75
CA GLY A 123 -10.18 24.07 11.95
C GLY A 123 -9.65 23.28 10.74
N ALA A 124 -10.23 22.12 10.43
CA ALA A 124 -9.84 21.35 9.26
C ALA A 124 -10.43 21.90 7.95
N THR A 125 -9.96 21.35 6.84
CA THR A 125 -10.49 21.58 5.50
C THR A 125 -10.93 20.25 4.94
N ARG A 126 -12.15 20.17 4.42
CA ARG A 126 -12.75 18.93 3.91
C ARG A 126 -13.09 19.08 2.43
N ALA A 127 -12.98 17.98 1.72
CA ALA A 127 -13.59 17.77 0.41
C ALA A 127 -14.23 16.38 0.44
N GLU A 128 -15.38 16.25 -0.19
CA GLU A 128 -16.12 14.99 -0.19
C GLU A 128 -16.72 14.68 -1.55
N THR A 129 -16.96 13.40 -1.79
CA THR A 129 -17.70 12.91 -2.96
C THR A 129 -18.66 11.82 -2.52
N ILE A 130 -19.67 11.57 -3.33
CA ILE A 130 -20.62 10.48 -3.10
C ILE A 130 -20.25 9.36 -4.07
N ILE A 131 -20.08 8.15 -3.54
CA ILE A 131 -19.87 6.95 -4.34
C ILE A 131 -20.97 5.93 -4.03
N GLU A 132 -21.23 5.05 -4.98
CA GLU A 132 -22.11 3.91 -4.80
C GLU A 132 -21.30 2.73 -4.24
N VAL A 133 -21.86 2.05 -3.25
CA VAL A 133 -21.24 0.93 -2.51
C VAL A 133 -22.19 -0.26 -2.48
N GLY A 134 -21.64 -1.44 -2.73
CA GLY A 134 -22.36 -2.71 -2.65
C GLY A 134 -23.29 -2.98 -3.85
N GLU A 135 -23.93 -4.14 -3.86
CA GLU A 135 -24.83 -4.54 -4.95
C GLU A 135 -26.12 -3.69 -5.00
N GLN A 136 -26.50 -3.11 -3.86
CA GLN A 136 -27.66 -2.22 -3.74
C GLN A 136 -27.35 -0.77 -4.16
N ASN A 137 -26.12 -0.46 -4.59
CA ASN A 137 -25.66 0.89 -4.95
C ASN A 137 -26.01 1.93 -3.89
N VAL A 138 -25.71 1.62 -2.63
CA VAL A 138 -25.96 2.53 -1.52
C VAL A 138 -25.03 3.73 -1.68
N SER A 139 -25.60 4.93 -1.74
CA SER A 139 -24.82 6.17 -1.82
C SER A 139 -24.14 6.44 -0.48
N VAL A 140 -22.82 6.32 -0.44
CA VAL A 140 -21.99 6.58 0.73
C VAL A 140 -21.08 7.78 0.44
N LYS A 141 -20.97 8.68 1.43
CA LYS A 141 -20.04 9.81 1.35
C LYS A 141 -18.61 9.35 1.65
N VAL A 142 -17.68 9.74 0.80
CA VAL A 142 -16.24 9.65 1.06
C VAL A 142 -15.71 11.04 1.32
N GLY A 143 -15.15 11.24 2.50
CA GLY A 143 -14.55 12.50 2.90
C GLY A 143 -13.03 12.43 2.97
N PHE A 144 -12.36 13.52 2.61
CA PHE A 144 -10.95 13.74 2.86
C PHE A 144 -10.76 15.05 3.61
N GLU A 145 -10.07 14.98 4.74
CA GLU A 145 -9.94 16.10 5.66
C GLU A 145 -8.47 16.33 6.06
N SER A 146 -8.03 17.59 6.08
CA SER A 146 -6.65 17.96 6.42
C SER A 146 -6.57 19.26 7.22
N GLY A 147 -5.47 19.44 7.96
CA GLY A 147 -5.15 20.67 8.69
C GLY A 147 -5.27 20.59 10.21
N ALA A 148 -6.07 19.66 10.73
CA ALA A 148 -6.24 19.48 12.18
C ALA A 148 -5.18 18.57 12.80
N LEU A 149 -4.95 17.38 12.22
CA LEU A 149 -4.04 16.36 12.75
C LEU A 149 -2.69 16.35 12.03
N ALA A 150 -1.65 15.88 12.73
CA ALA A 150 -0.31 15.63 12.20
C ALA A 150 0.30 16.81 11.39
N ARG A 151 0.07 18.05 11.84
CA ARG A 151 0.43 19.29 11.14
C ARG A 151 1.92 19.48 10.79
N LEU A 152 2.80 18.71 11.44
CA LEU A 152 4.24 18.77 11.23
C LEU A 152 4.72 17.94 10.03
N THR A 153 3.86 17.10 9.45
CA THR A 153 4.22 16.27 8.29
C THR A 153 4.19 17.07 7.00
N ASP A 154 4.74 16.50 5.93
CA ASP A 154 4.66 17.13 4.61
C ASP A 154 3.23 17.09 4.09
N GLY A 155 2.54 15.95 4.29
CA GLY A 155 1.09 15.81 4.07
C GLY A 155 0.43 14.94 5.14
N ALA A 156 -0.80 15.28 5.52
CA ALA A 156 -1.62 14.49 6.42
C ALA A 156 -3.08 14.60 6.03
N VAL A 157 -3.75 13.48 5.85
CA VAL A 157 -5.18 13.41 5.50
C VAL A 157 -5.85 12.37 6.38
N VAL A 158 -6.97 12.77 6.98
CA VAL A 158 -7.95 11.86 7.54
C VAL A 158 -8.99 11.59 6.45
N ALA A 159 -9.15 10.34 6.05
CA ALA A 159 -10.21 9.94 5.14
C ALA A 159 -11.28 9.15 5.87
N ASP A 160 -12.52 9.27 5.42
CA ASP A 160 -13.63 8.49 5.92
C ASP A 160 -14.54 7.98 4.81
N LEU A 161 -15.07 6.78 5.05
CA LEU A 161 -16.08 6.10 4.24
C LEU A 161 -17.06 5.48 5.24
N GLY A 162 -18.27 6.05 5.34
CA GLY A 162 -19.20 5.66 6.40
C GLY A 162 -18.59 5.85 7.80
N ASP A 163 -18.54 4.77 8.58
CA ASP A 163 -17.95 4.76 9.93
C ASP A 163 -16.46 4.36 9.94
N THR A 164 -15.91 3.94 8.79
CA THR A 164 -14.48 3.67 8.65
C THR A 164 -13.70 4.98 8.54
N VAL A 165 -12.69 5.16 9.38
CA VAL A 165 -11.85 6.37 9.44
C VAL A 165 -10.39 5.96 9.47
N VAL A 166 -9.59 6.58 8.60
CA VAL A 166 -8.15 6.32 8.48
C VAL A 166 -7.37 7.62 8.48
N LEU A 167 -6.20 7.62 9.10
CA LEU A 167 -5.24 8.73 9.04
C LEU A 167 -4.03 8.28 8.22
N CYS A 168 -3.78 8.93 7.09
CA CYS A 168 -2.53 8.76 6.34
C CYS A 168 -1.65 10.01 6.43
N THR A 169 -0.36 9.79 6.62
CA THR A 169 0.67 10.82 6.69
C THR A 169 1.79 10.49 5.70
N ALA A 170 2.32 11.52 5.05
CA ALA A 170 3.46 11.43 4.14
C ALA A 170 4.55 12.38 4.61
N VAL A 171 5.78 11.86 4.74
CA VAL A 171 6.96 12.59 5.16
C VAL A 171 8.13 12.20 4.28
N ALA A 172 8.86 13.19 3.77
CA ALA A 172 10.14 13.00 3.11
C ALA A 172 11.25 13.71 3.88
N SER A 173 12.44 13.09 3.93
CA SER A 173 13.60 13.70 4.54
C SER A 173 13.95 15.02 3.84
N ARG A 174 14.29 16.03 4.65
CA ARG A 174 14.78 17.33 4.14
C ARG A 174 16.23 17.26 3.69
N GLU A 175 16.96 16.25 4.15
CA GLU A 175 18.33 16.00 3.69
C GLU A 175 18.32 15.55 2.22
N LYS A 176 19.34 15.95 1.47
CA LYS A 176 19.50 15.45 0.11
C LYS A 176 19.75 13.94 0.19
N GLY A 177 18.91 13.18 -0.49
CA GLY A 177 19.03 11.73 -0.56
C GLY A 177 20.38 11.35 -1.16
N ASP A 178 20.92 10.21 -0.73
CA ASP A 178 22.18 9.70 -1.27
C ASP A 178 22.01 9.43 -2.78
N PRO A 179 22.67 10.22 -3.64
CA PRO A 179 22.52 10.14 -5.08
C PRO A 179 23.15 8.89 -5.68
N SER A 180 23.99 8.18 -4.91
CA SER A 180 24.54 6.88 -5.30
C SER A 180 23.51 5.75 -5.18
N LYS A 181 22.39 5.98 -4.47
CA LYS A 181 21.29 5.00 -4.38
C LYS A 181 20.45 5.04 -5.67
N ASP A 182 20.58 3.99 -6.47
CA ASP A 182 19.81 3.80 -7.72
C ASP A 182 18.33 3.38 -7.51
N PHE A 183 17.79 3.48 -6.29
CA PHE A 183 16.43 3.07 -5.98
C PHE A 183 15.68 4.12 -5.15
N VAL A 184 14.36 4.11 -5.24
CA VAL A 184 13.46 4.97 -4.45
C VAL A 184 13.33 4.42 -3.03
N PRO A 185 13.87 5.08 -1.99
CA PRO A 185 13.77 4.62 -0.60
C PRO A 185 12.42 5.00 -0.01
N LEU A 186 11.37 4.31 -0.48
CA LEU A 186 10.00 4.44 -0.01
C LEU A 186 9.67 3.32 0.99
N LEU A 187 9.27 3.72 2.20
CA LEU A 187 8.74 2.85 3.25
C LEU A 187 7.25 3.13 3.44
N VAL A 188 6.44 2.09 3.42
CA VAL A 188 5.00 2.15 3.68
C VAL A 188 4.68 1.35 4.94
N ASP A 189 4.06 1.98 5.93
CA ASP A 189 3.61 1.35 7.18
C ASP A 189 2.08 1.51 7.30
N TYR A 190 1.36 0.40 7.25
CA TYR A 190 -0.08 0.34 7.46
C TYR A 190 -0.39 -0.38 8.76
N ARG A 191 -1.24 0.20 9.61
CA ARG A 191 -1.56 -0.33 10.95
C ARG A 191 -3.05 -0.37 11.24
N GLU A 192 -3.54 -1.55 11.58
CA GLU A 192 -4.90 -1.78 12.09
C GLU A 192 -4.86 -1.84 13.61
N ARG A 193 -5.31 -0.75 14.25
CA ARG A 193 -5.36 -0.69 15.71
C ARG A 193 -6.55 -1.46 16.24
N ALA A 194 -6.39 -2.18 17.35
CA ALA A 194 -7.48 -2.98 17.90
C ALA A 194 -8.65 -2.12 18.39
N TYR A 195 -8.36 -0.87 18.80
CA TYR A 195 -9.39 0.10 19.16
C TYR A 195 -10.28 0.50 17.98
N ALA A 196 -9.83 0.34 16.73
CA ALA A 196 -10.64 0.68 15.55
C ALA A 196 -11.91 -0.16 15.45
N LYS A 197 -11.87 -1.38 16.02
CA LYS A 197 -13.04 -2.27 16.17
C LYS A 197 -13.58 -2.33 17.60
N GLY A 198 -13.18 -1.40 18.47
CA GLY A 198 -13.61 -1.36 19.88
C GLY A 198 -13.09 -2.51 20.75
N SER A 199 -11.95 -3.12 20.41
CA SER A 199 -11.43 -4.30 21.10
C SER A 199 -10.05 -4.06 21.72
N ILE A 200 -9.79 -4.67 22.87
CA ILE A 200 -8.46 -4.68 23.50
C ILE A 200 -7.64 -5.83 22.93
N PRO A 201 -6.37 -5.63 22.52
CA PRO A 201 -5.54 -6.71 22.00
C PRO A 201 -5.47 -7.92 22.96
N PRO A 202 -5.67 -9.15 22.45
CA PRO A 202 -5.66 -10.36 23.28
C PRO A 202 -4.24 -10.81 23.68
N THR A 203 -3.20 -10.08 23.26
CA THR A 203 -1.80 -10.32 23.60
C THR A 203 -1.53 -10.13 25.09
N PHE A 204 -0.53 -10.84 25.63
CA PHE A 204 -0.10 -10.70 27.04
C PHE A 204 0.17 -9.24 27.44
N THR A 205 0.82 -8.46 26.56
CA THR A 205 1.15 -7.05 26.80
C THR A 205 -0.01 -6.08 26.59
N ARG A 206 -1.18 -6.56 26.12
CA ARG A 206 -2.35 -5.72 25.74
C ARG A 206 -2.02 -4.61 24.75
N ARG A 207 -1.04 -4.83 23.87
CA ARG A 207 -0.58 -3.85 22.86
C ARG A 207 -0.42 -4.54 21.51
N GLU A 208 -0.62 -3.80 20.42
CA GLU A 208 -0.28 -4.31 19.10
C GLU A 208 1.25 -4.47 18.98
N GLY A 209 1.68 -5.62 18.45
CA GLY A 209 3.08 -5.97 18.30
C GLY A 209 3.60 -5.73 16.88
N ALA A 210 4.40 -6.68 16.39
CA ALA A 210 4.84 -6.71 15.00
C ALA A 210 3.63 -6.72 14.03
N PRO A 211 3.77 -6.14 12.82
CA PRO A 211 2.70 -6.14 11.84
C PRO A 211 2.32 -7.57 11.44
N LYS A 212 1.02 -7.80 11.30
CA LYS A 212 0.45 -9.09 10.86
C LYS A 212 0.54 -9.26 9.35
N ASP A 213 0.37 -10.48 8.87
CA ASP A 213 0.38 -10.77 7.43
C ASP A 213 -0.61 -9.92 6.63
N ARG A 214 -1.83 -9.72 7.16
CA ARG A 214 -2.83 -8.81 6.54
C ARG A 214 -2.29 -7.38 6.40
N GLU A 215 -1.67 -6.86 7.46
CA GLU A 215 -1.11 -5.51 7.44
C GLU A 215 0.07 -5.42 6.45
N ILE A 216 0.92 -6.44 6.38
CA ILE A 216 2.03 -6.52 5.42
C ILE A 216 1.52 -6.57 3.99
N LEU A 217 0.44 -7.33 3.72
CA LEU A 217 -0.19 -7.37 2.39
C LEU A 217 -0.76 -6.00 2.01
N ALA A 218 -1.45 -5.33 2.92
CA ALA A 218 -1.94 -3.97 2.71
C ALA A 218 -0.81 -2.96 2.44
N MET A 219 0.31 -3.04 3.18
CA MET A 219 1.51 -2.23 2.94
C MET A 219 2.03 -2.43 1.50
N ARG A 220 2.05 -3.68 1.01
CA ARG A 220 2.51 -4.00 -0.35
C ARG A 220 1.58 -3.46 -1.42
N VAL A 221 0.27 -3.52 -1.21
CA VAL A 221 -0.72 -2.92 -2.14
C VAL A 221 -0.51 -1.41 -2.22
N ILE A 222 -0.40 -0.73 -1.07
CA ILE A 222 -0.14 0.72 -1.03
C ILE A 222 1.22 1.06 -1.67
N ASP A 223 2.29 0.32 -1.39
CA ASP A 223 3.60 0.57 -2.02
C ASP A 223 3.56 0.42 -3.55
N ARG A 224 2.95 -0.67 -4.04
CA ARG A 224 2.85 -0.95 -5.50
C ARG A 224 2.03 0.09 -6.24
N THR A 225 1.03 0.68 -5.60
CA THR A 225 0.18 1.72 -6.21
C THR A 225 0.89 3.07 -6.28
N LEU A 226 1.66 3.43 -5.25
CA LEU A 226 2.26 4.76 -5.14
C LEU A 226 3.66 4.87 -5.80
N ARG A 227 4.47 3.80 -5.72
CA ARG A 227 5.88 3.78 -6.16
C ARG A 227 6.11 4.18 -7.62
N PRO A 228 5.30 3.75 -8.61
CA PRO A 228 5.54 4.07 -10.02
C PRO A 228 5.42 5.56 -10.36
N LEU A 229 4.76 6.34 -9.50
CA LEU A 229 4.45 7.75 -9.71
C LEU A 229 5.50 8.69 -9.08
N PHE A 230 6.52 8.15 -8.42
CA PHE A 230 7.66 8.96 -7.98
C PHE A 230 8.54 9.35 -9.19
N PRO A 231 9.09 10.57 -9.20
CA PRO A 231 9.94 11.02 -10.28
C PRO A 231 11.20 10.15 -10.39
N LYS A 232 11.68 9.96 -11.61
CA LYS A 232 12.93 9.22 -11.86
C LYS A 232 14.08 9.92 -11.16
N GLY A 233 14.84 9.19 -10.35
CA GLY A 233 15.96 9.75 -9.58
C GLY A 233 15.56 10.26 -8.19
N TRP A 234 14.33 10.05 -7.74
CA TRP A 234 13.94 10.32 -6.35
C TRP A 234 14.74 9.46 -5.37
N SER A 235 15.69 10.06 -4.66
CA SER A 235 16.58 9.40 -3.71
C SER A 235 16.29 9.76 -2.25
N GLN A 236 15.34 10.66 -1.99
CA GLN A 236 15.02 11.09 -0.63
C GLN A 236 14.18 10.03 0.11
N GLU A 237 14.59 9.75 1.35
CA GLU A 237 13.90 8.81 2.22
C GLU A 237 12.49 9.29 2.48
N THR A 238 11.52 8.50 2.03
CA THR A 238 10.10 8.84 2.07
C THR A 238 9.36 7.78 2.86
N MET A 239 8.63 8.22 3.88
CA MET A 239 7.79 7.36 4.71
C MET A 239 6.33 7.75 4.54
N ILE A 240 5.51 6.74 4.26
CA ILE A 240 4.05 6.86 4.22
C ILE A 240 3.52 5.98 5.34
N GLN A 241 2.81 6.58 6.29
CA GLN A 241 2.20 5.86 7.40
C GLN A 241 0.69 6.03 7.37
N SER A 242 -0.02 4.91 7.37
CA SER A 242 -1.48 4.85 7.46
C SER A 242 -1.93 4.09 8.70
N ILE A 243 -2.86 4.68 9.45
CA ILE A 243 -3.40 4.10 10.67
C ILE A 243 -4.92 4.07 10.55
N VAL A 244 -5.50 2.89 10.73
CA VAL A 244 -6.96 2.73 10.82
C VAL A 244 -7.40 3.16 12.22
N LEU A 245 -8.21 4.22 12.28
CA LEU A 245 -8.71 4.82 13.52
C LEU A 245 -10.05 4.22 13.94
N ALA A 246 -10.92 3.95 12.98
CA ALA A 246 -12.24 3.32 13.16
C ALA A 246 -12.53 2.44 11.94
N SER A 247 -13.30 1.37 12.14
CA SER A 247 -13.74 0.48 11.06
C SER A 247 -15.19 0.08 11.29
N ASP A 248 -15.98 0.11 10.22
CA ASP A 248 -17.36 -0.40 10.17
C ASP A 248 -17.47 -1.93 10.18
N LEU A 249 -16.35 -2.64 9.97
CA LEU A 249 -16.25 -4.10 9.83
C LEU A 249 -16.93 -4.68 8.57
N ASP A 250 -17.49 -3.84 7.71
CA ASP A 250 -18.18 -4.26 6.49
C ASP A 250 -17.27 -4.10 5.26
N GLN A 251 -16.44 -3.07 5.25
CA GLN A 251 -15.55 -2.72 4.14
C GLN A 251 -14.08 -2.90 4.50
N ASP A 252 -13.24 -3.09 3.49
CA ASP A 252 -11.81 -3.20 3.73
C ASP A 252 -11.13 -1.82 3.84
N PRO A 253 -10.64 -1.44 5.04
CA PRO A 253 -10.01 -0.14 5.25
C PRO A 253 -8.75 0.06 4.40
N ALA A 254 -8.12 -1.01 3.90
CA ALA A 254 -6.95 -0.90 3.02
C ALA A 254 -7.23 -0.10 1.75
N VAL A 255 -8.45 -0.20 1.19
CA VAL A 255 -8.86 0.56 -0.01
C VAL A 255 -8.94 2.05 0.29
N LEU A 256 -9.57 2.42 1.41
CA LEU A 256 -9.64 3.80 1.86
C LEU A 256 -8.24 4.36 2.18
N CYS A 257 -7.36 3.54 2.75
CA CYS A 257 -5.97 3.92 3.02
C CYS A 257 -5.19 4.27 1.76
N VAL A 258 -5.37 3.55 0.65
CA VAL A 258 -4.71 3.90 -0.63
C VAL A 258 -5.16 5.30 -1.08
N ASN A 259 -6.46 5.57 -1.05
CA ASN A 259 -7.01 6.89 -1.40
C ASN A 259 -6.53 7.99 -0.44
N ALA A 260 -6.49 7.71 0.87
CA ALA A 260 -5.99 8.64 1.89
C ALA A 260 -4.50 8.98 1.68
N CYS A 261 -3.69 7.98 1.33
CA CYS A 261 -2.27 8.19 1.08
C CYS A 261 -2.01 8.91 -0.25
N SER A 262 -2.82 8.65 -1.27
CA SER A 262 -2.85 9.46 -2.50
C SER A 262 -3.17 10.92 -2.19
N ALA A 263 -4.21 11.18 -1.39
CA ALA A 263 -4.59 12.54 -0.99
C ALA A 263 -3.46 13.20 -0.18
N ALA A 264 -2.86 12.48 0.77
CA ALA A 264 -1.76 12.98 1.60
C ALA A 264 -0.53 13.36 0.77
N LEU A 265 -0.13 12.53 -0.21
CA LEU A 265 0.95 12.87 -1.14
C LEU A 265 0.59 14.05 -2.03
N THR A 266 -0.66 14.12 -2.50
CA THR A 266 -1.15 15.19 -3.39
C THR A 266 -1.07 16.58 -2.74
N ILE A 267 -1.41 16.69 -1.45
CA ILE A 267 -1.32 17.94 -0.68
C ILE A 267 0.09 18.21 -0.13
N SER A 268 1.01 17.25 -0.24
CA SER A 268 2.36 17.37 0.32
C SER A 268 3.29 18.20 -0.56
N SER A 269 4.46 18.55 -0.01
CA SER A 269 5.58 19.09 -0.79
C SER A 269 6.36 18.04 -1.59
N ILE A 270 6.01 16.76 -1.49
CA ILE A 270 6.76 15.69 -2.16
C ILE A 270 6.39 15.69 -3.65
N PRO A 271 7.36 15.75 -4.58
CA PRO A 271 7.08 15.65 -6.00
C PRO A 271 6.59 14.23 -6.32
N TRP A 272 5.33 14.13 -6.71
CA TRP A 272 4.65 12.87 -7.01
C TRP A 272 3.62 13.08 -8.13
N ASP A 273 3.56 12.14 -9.08
CA ASP A 273 2.78 12.22 -10.32
C ASP A 273 1.39 11.56 -10.19
N GLY A 274 0.76 11.70 -9.03
CA GLY A 274 -0.66 11.37 -8.83
C GLY A 274 -1.55 12.60 -9.03
N PRO A 275 -2.76 12.64 -8.44
CA PRO A 275 -3.40 11.62 -7.58
C PRO A 275 -3.82 10.32 -8.28
N ILE A 276 -4.13 9.32 -7.46
CA ILE A 276 -4.76 8.06 -7.86
C ILE A 276 -6.08 7.87 -7.11
N GLY A 277 -6.98 7.10 -7.73
CA GLY A 277 -8.15 6.54 -7.08
C GLY A 277 -8.01 5.02 -6.97
N ALA A 278 -8.59 4.46 -5.92
CA ALA A 278 -8.63 3.04 -5.69
C ALA A 278 -10.00 2.58 -5.22
N CYS A 279 -10.43 1.43 -5.73
CA CYS A 279 -11.69 0.79 -5.35
C CYS A 279 -11.51 -0.73 -5.36
N ARG A 280 -12.46 -1.43 -4.75
CA ARG A 280 -12.61 -2.87 -4.92
C ARG A 280 -13.82 -3.13 -5.81
N VAL A 281 -13.76 -4.13 -6.67
CA VAL A 281 -14.88 -4.52 -7.52
C VAL A 281 -15.07 -6.03 -7.44
N ALA A 282 -16.33 -6.45 -7.35
CA ALA A 282 -16.73 -7.84 -7.42
C ALA A 282 -17.59 -8.10 -8.67
N VAL A 283 -17.39 -9.26 -9.27
CA VAL A 283 -18.32 -9.86 -10.23
C VAL A 283 -19.08 -10.94 -9.49
N MET A 284 -20.39 -10.72 -9.31
CA MET A 284 -21.26 -11.66 -8.60
C MET A 284 -21.53 -12.89 -9.47
N LYS A 285 -21.98 -13.98 -8.84
CA LYS A 285 -22.37 -15.22 -9.55
C LYS A 285 -23.54 -15.01 -10.54
N SER A 286 -24.35 -13.99 -10.32
CA SER A 286 -25.41 -13.53 -11.24
C SER A 286 -24.86 -12.83 -12.50
N GLY A 287 -23.57 -12.49 -12.52
CA GLY A 287 -22.94 -11.67 -13.56
C GLY A 287 -23.09 -10.15 -13.35
N SER A 288 -23.72 -9.72 -12.24
CA SER A 288 -23.76 -8.31 -11.82
C SER A 288 -22.37 -7.85 -11.36
N ILE A 289 -22.08 -6.55 -11.57
CA ILE A 289 -20.83 -5.91 -11.15
C ILE A 289 -21.15 -5.05 -9.95
N CYS A 290 -20.42 -5.26 -8.86
CA CYS A 290 -20.57 -4.56 -7.60
C CYS A 290 -19.30 -3.76 -7.32
N VAL A 291 -19.44 -2.45 -7.11
CA VAL A 291 -18.34 -1.55 -6.75
C VAL A 291 -18.31 -1.36 -5.23
N ASN A 292 -17.11 -1.43 -4.66
CA ASN A 292 -16.85 -1.46 -3.22
C ASN A 292 -17.73 -2.48 -2.48
N PRO A 293 -17.61 -3.78 -2.83
CA PRO A 293 -18.35 -4.84 -2.16
C PRO A 293 -17.96 -4.96 -0.68
N THR A 294 -18.94 -5.28 0.15
CA THR A 294 -18.74 -5.71 1.54
C THR A 294 -17.95 -7.02 1.61
N PHE A 295 -17.43 -7.38 2.78
CA PHE A 295 -16.77 -8.68 2.98
C PHE A 295 -17.69 -9.85 2.64
N GLN A 296 -18.97 -9.77 3.00
CA GLN A 296 -19.93 -10.83 2.68
C GLN A 296 -20.16 -10.96 1.16
N GLU A 297 -20.34 -9.84 0.46
CA GLU A 297 -20.48 -9.86 -1.00
C GLU A 297 -19.20 -10.38 -1.68
N CYS A 298 -18.02 -10.09 -1.12
CA CYS A 298 -16.76 -10.64 -1.61
C CYS A 298 -16.69 -12.17 -1.51
N ASP A 299 -17.24 -12.76 -0.44
CA ASP A 299 -17.26 -14.22 -0.24
C ASP A 299 -18.25 -14.90 -1.20
N GLU A 300 -19.34 -14.21 -1.56
CA GLU A 300 -20.38 -14.71 -2.46
C GLU A 300 -20.06 -14.50 -3.95
N ALA A 301 -19.17 -13.56 -4.27
CA ALA A 301 -18.75 -13.22 -5.63
C ALA A 301 -17.99 -14.34 -6.34
N SER A 302 -17.98 -14.32 -7.68
CA SER A 302 -17.15 -15.20 -8.51
C SER A 302 -15.72 -14.68 -8.65
N LEU A 303 -15.56 -13.36 -8.79
CA LEU A 303 -14.26 -12.68 -8.90
C LEU A 303 -14.29 -11.40 -8.09
N VAL A 304 -13.23 -11.15 -7.31
CA VAL A 304 -13.01 -9.90 -6.60
C VAL A 304 -11.65 -9.37 -6.99
N PHE A 305 -11.55 -8.08 -7.29
CA PHE A 305 -10.25 -7.46 -7.49
C PHE A 305 -10.17 -6.06 -6.88
N PHE A 306 -9.00 -5.76 -6.36
CA PHE A 306 -8.56 -4.42 -6.04
C PHE A 306 -8.06 -3.74 -7.33
N TYR A 307 -8.46 -2.49 -7.53
CA TYR A 307 -8.08 -1.68 -8.66
C TYR A 307 -7.55 -0.33 -8.17
N ALA A 308 -6.45 0.12 -8.76
CA ALA A 308 -5.96 1.48 -8.60
C ALA A 308 -5.50 2.07 -9.94
N GLY A 309 -5.86 3.32 -10.19
CA GLY A 309 -5.52 4.03 -11.42
C GLY A 309 -5.53 5.54 -11.23
N ASN A 310 -4.91 6.25 -12.17
CA ASN A 310 -5.09 7.70 -12.32
C ASN A 310 -6.19 7.97 -13.38
N TYR A 311 -6.31 9.22 -13.86
CA TYR A 311 -7.31 9.57 -14.87
C TYR A 311 -7.19 8.84 -16.20
N ASP A 312 -5.96 8.47 -16.59
CA ASP A 312 -5.68 8.00 -17.94
C ASP A 312 -5.43 6.50 -18.01
N ARG A 313 -4.93 5.90 -16.93
CA ARG A 313 -4.42 4.53 -16.94
C ARG A 313 -4.60 3.80 -15.61
N ALA A 314 -4.78 2.48 -15.74
CA ALA A 314 -4.63 1.55 -14.63
C ALA A 314 -3.15 1.48 -14.20
N LEU A 315 -2.92 1.41 -12.89
CA LEU A 315 -1.58 1.27 -12.32
C LEU A 315 -1.37 -0.09 -11.67
N MET A 316 -2.38 -0.57 -10.94
CA MET A 316 -2.26 -1.80 -10.18
C MET A 316 -3.61 -2.51 -10.12
N ILE A 317 -3.57 -3.82 -10.31
CA ILE A 317 -4.70 -4.73 -10.19
C ILE A 317 -4.23 -5.93 -9.37
N GLU A 318 -5.03 -6.33 -8.38
CA GLU A 318 -4.84 -7.55 -7.61
C GLU A 318 -6.17 -8.28 -7.50
N ALA A 319 -6.22 -9.49 -8.04
CA ALA A 319 -7.46 -10.22 -8.27
C ALA A 319 -7.43 -11.58 -7.55
N HIS A 320 -8.59 -11.97 -7.05
CA HIS A 320 -8.88 -13.25 -6.42
C HIS A 320 -10.19 -13.79 -7.00
N ALA A 321 -10.15 -15.01 -7.54
CA ALA A 321 -11.34 -15.70 -8.01
C ALA A 321 -11.77 -16.75 -6.98
N ASN A 322 -13.04 -16.71 -6.59
CA ASN A 322 -13.64 -17.73 -5.72
C ASN A 322 -14.20 -18.90 -6.53
N ASP A 323 -14.53 -18.65 -7.81
CA ASP A 323 -15.12 -19.63 -8.70
C ASP A 323 -14.04 -20.36 -9.52
N GLU A 324 -13.97 -21.68 -9.37
CA GLU A 324 -13.03 -22.54 -10.11
C GLU A 324 -13.32 -22.55 -11.62
N SER A 325 -14.57 -22.27 -12.03
CA SER A 325 -14.96 -22.22 -13.44
C SER A 325 -14.47 -20.94 -14.15
N GLY A 326 -13.94 -19.98 -13.39
CA GLY A 326 -13.47 -18.69 -13.90
C GLY A 326 -14.60 -17.74 -14.28
N VAL A 327 -14.23 -16.53 -14.67
CA VAL A 327 -15.17 -15.49 -15.12
C VAL A 327 -14.87 -15.15 -16.57
N SER A 328 -15.91 -14.87 -17.36
CA SER A 328 -15.74 -14.55 -18.77
C SER A 328 -14.90 -13.27 -18.95
N GLU A 329 -14.01 -13.25 -19.94
CA GLU A 329 -13.15 -12.07 -20.22
C GLU A 329 -13.99 -10.81 -20.46
N LYS A 330 -15.18 -10.97 -21.04
CA LYS A 330 -16.13 -9.87 -21.28
C LYS A 330 -16.60 -9.26 -19.96
N ASP A 331 -16.89 -10.07 -18.95
CA ASP A 331 -17.35 -9.58 -17.65
C ASP A 331 -16.21 -8.94 -16.87
N VAL A 332 -15.00 -9.52 -16.96
CA VAL A 332 -13.78 -8.91 -16.41
C VAL A 332 -13.53 -7.54 -17.04
N ALA A 333 -13.64 -7.41 -18.36
CA ALA A 333 -13.47 -6.13 -19.05
C ALA A 333 -14.52 -5.09 -18.62
N ARG A 334 -15.80 -5.48 -18.51
CA ARG A 334 -16.85 -4.59 -17.98
C ARG A 334 -16.55 -4.15 -16.54
N ALA A 335 -16.10 -5.08 -15.69
CA ALA A 335 -15.76 -4.78 -14.31
C ALA A 335 -14.55 -3.83 -14.20
N LEU A 336 -13.54 -3.98 -15.06
CA LEU A 336 -12.39 -3.08 -15.10
C LEU A 336 -12.76 -1.66 -15.53
N LEU A 337 -13.71 -1.51 -16.47
CA LEU A 337 -14.23 -0.19 -16.86
C LEU A 337 -14.98 0.47 -15.69
N ALA A 338 -15.88 -0.27 -15.04
CA ALA A 338 -16.58 0.23 -13.85
C ALA A 338 -15.62 0.61 -12.72
N ALA A 339 -14.55 -0.18 -12.52
CA ALA A 339 -13.50 0.12 -11.54
C ALA A 339 -12.76 1.41 -11.88
N HIS A 340 -12.44 1.63 -13.16
CA HIS A 340 -11.75 2.84 -13.59
C HIS A 340 -12.59 4.10 -13.38
N ASP A 341 -13.88 4.04 -13.70
CA ASP A 341 -14.81 5.15 -13.49
C ASP A 341 -14.99 5.47 -12.00
N ALA A 342 -15.15 4.44 -11.16
CA ALA A 342 -15.24 4.58 -9.72
C ALA A 342 -13.96 5.16 -9.09
N ALA A 343 -12.79 4.68 -9.54
CA ALA A 343 -11.51 5.22 -9.11
C ALA A 343 -11.36 6.70 -9.50
N ARG A 344 -11.75 7.09 -10.72
CA ARG A 344 -11.69 8.49 -11.16
C ARG A 344 -12.54 9.42 -10.30
N ALA A 345 -13.73 8.99 -9.87
CA ALA A 345 -14.59 9.78 -9.00
C ALA A 345 -13.93 10.12 -7.65
N LEU A 346 -13.02 9.27 -7.16
CA LEU A 346 -12.27 9.48 -5.92
C LEU A 346 -11.07 10.42 -6.08
N ILE A 347 -10.70 10.77 -7.31
CA ILE A 347 -9.57 11.67 -7.57
C ILE A 347 -9.96 13.15 -7.38
N GLU A 348 -11.15 13.52 -7.86
CA GLU A 348 -11.67 14.89 -7.79
C GLU A 348 -11.61 15.53 -6.39
N PRO A 349 -12.13 14.89 -5.31
CA PRO A 349 -12.08 15.48 -3.98
C PRO A 349 -10.65 15.64 -3.45
N GLN A 350 -9.67 14.86 -3.91
CA GLN A 350 -8.27 15.02 -3.51
C GLN A 350 -7.67 16.30 -4.10
N LEU A 351 -7.97 16.59 -5.38
CA LEU A 351 -7.57 17.82 -6.04
C LEU A 351 -8.28 19.04 -5.46
N GLU A 352 -9.57 18.91 -5.16
CA GLU A 352 -10.35 19.96 -4.51
C GLU A 352 -9.79 20.29 -3.12
N LEU A 353 -9.47 19.27 -2.31
CA LEU A 353 -8.85 19.45 -1.00
C LEU A 353 -7.54 20.23 -1.12
N LYS A 354 -6.66 19.85 -2.07
CA LYS A 354 -5.41 20.57 -2.34
C LYS A 354 -5.68 22.04 -2.67
N LYS A 355 -6.60 22.30 -3.60
CA LYS A 355 -6.96 23.67 -4.01
C LYS A 355 -7.46 24.50 -2.82
N LYS A 356 -8.34 23.95 -1.97
CA LYS A 356 -8.84 24.63 -0.77
C LYS A 356 -7.70 24.95 0.22
N LEU A 357 -6.77 24.02 0.43
CA LEU A 357 -5.61 24.23 1.30
C LEU A 357 -4.65 25.29 0.76
N ASP A 358 -4.38 25.29 -0.54
CA ASP A 358 -3.52 26.29 -1.19
C ASP A 358 -4.14 27.69 -1.08
N LEU A 359 -5.45 27.81 -1.30
CA LEU A 359 -6.19 29.07 -1.10
C LEU A 359 -6.10 29.56 0.34
N LYS A 360 -6.35 28.68 1.33
CA LYS A 360 -6.19 29.03 2.75
C LYS A 360 -4.75 29.42 3.11
N ALA A 361 -3.74 28.82 2.48
CA ALA A 361 -2.36 29.22 2.70
C ALA A 361 -2.14 30.66 2.22
N ILE A 362 -2.60 30.97 1.01
CA ILE A 362 -2.52 32.31 0.41
C ILE A 362 -3.26 33.34 1.27
N GLU A 363 -4.49 33.05 1.71
CA GLU A 363 -5.27 33.92 2.60
C GLU A 363 -4.55 34.23 3.92
N ASN A 364 -3.81 33.26 4.46
CA ASN A 364 -3.04 33.41 5.68
C ASN A 364 -1.66 34.06 5.46
N ASN A 365 -1.38 34.65 4.29
CA ASN A 365 -0.07 35.16 3.88
C ASN A 365 1.06 34.13 4.03
N LYS A 366 0.74 32.85 3.80
CA LYS A 366 1.71 31.75 3.74
C LYS A 366 1.84 31.29 2.30
N MET A 367 3.07 31.12 1.82
CA MET A 367 3.26 30.47 0.53
C MET A 367 2.82 29.00 0.62
N PRO A 368 2.16 28.46 -0.41
CA PRO A 368 1.92 27.03 -0.51
C PRO A 368 3.26 26.31 -0.46
N LYS A 369 3.27 25.08 0.09
CA LYS A 369 4.51 24.34 0.30
C LYS A 369 5.20 24.13 -1.06
N ALA A 370 6.39 24.71 -1.22
CA ALA A 370 7.18 24.49 -2.42
C ALA A 370 7.49 22.99 -2.56
N LYS A 371 7.37 22.47 -3.80
CA LYS A 371 7.77 21.08 -4.07
C LYS A 371 9.25 20.93 -3.75
N GLN A 372 9.59 19.85 -3.06
CA GLN A 372 10.97 19.50 -2.82
C GLN A 372 11.67 19.31 -4.17
N GLU A 373 12.90 19.80 -4.27
CA GLU A 373 13.70 19.66 -5.47
C GLU A 373 14.02 18.19 -5.70
N ILE A 374 13.86 17.75 -6.94
CA ILE A 374 14.35 16.43 -7.34
C ILE A 374 15.86 16.51 -7.24
N ALA A 375 16.47 15.64 -6.42
CA ALA A 375 17.92 15.58 -6.32
C ALA A 375 18.50 15.45 -7.74
N GLU A 376 19.31 16.43 -8.14
CA GLU A 376 20.11 16.27 -9.35
C GLU A 376 20.93 14.98 -9.17
N PRO A 377 20.97 14.09 -10.17
CA PRO A 377 21.75 12.86 -10.06
C PRO A 377 23.22 13.25 -9.87
N VAL A 378 23.69 13.24 -8.62
CA VAL A 378 25.07 13.58 -8.28
C VAL A 378 25.90 12.39 -8.75
N GLY A 379 26.59 12.58 -9.86
CA GLY A 379 27.37 11.54 -10.51
C GLY A 379 26.68 11.03 -11.77
N GLY A 380 26.92 11.73 -12.88
CA GLY A 380 26.89 11.13 -14.21
C GLY A 380 25.49 10.87 -14.77
N ARG A 381 25.03 11.78 -15.62
CA ARG A 381 24.53 11.46 -16.97
C ARG A 381 24.63 12.74 -17.79
N SER A 382 25.85 13.22 -18.04
CA SER A 382 25.99 14.15 -19.15
C SER A 382 25.41 13.45 -20.38
N PRO A 383 24.57 14.12 -21.19
CA PRO A 383 24.02 13.54 -22.41
C PRO A 383 25.12 12.98 -23.32
N GLU A 384 26.32 13.54 -23.22
CA GLU A 384 27.56 13.13 -23.88
C GLU A 384 28.03 11.74 -23.40
N LEU A 385 28.23 11.54 -22.10
CA LEU A 385 28.66 10.24 -21.56
C LEU A 385 27.70 9.11 -21.94
N ARG A 386 26.39 9.39 -21.94
CA ARG A 386 25.38 8.42 -22.40
C ARG A 386 25.53 8.08 -23.88
N LYS A 387 25.80 9.07 -24.73
CA LYS A 387 26.01 8.86 -26.17
C LYS A 387 27.28 8.04 -26.42
N ASP A 388 28.35 8.33 -25.70
CA ASP A 388 29.64 7.66 -25.86
C ASP A 388 29.56 6.19 -25.43
N VAL A 389 28.96 5.93 -24.26
CA VAL A 389 28.67 4.55 -23.81
C VAL A 389 27.78 3.84 -24.82
N LEU A 390 26.72 4.49 -25.32
CA LEU A 390 25.82 3.88 -26.28
C LEU A 390 26.55 3.52 -27.59
N ALA A 391 27.42 4.38 -28.10
CA ALA A 391 28.18 4.14 -29.32
C ALA A 391 29.05 2.87 -29.20
N ARG A 392 29.70 2.67 -28.06
CA ARG A 392 30.57 1.52 -27.79
C ARG A 392 29.79 0.23 -27.54
N CYS A 393 28.68 0.34 -26.82
CA CYS A 393 27.90 -0.82 -26.40
C CYS A 393 26.94 -1.35 -27.46
N LYS A 394 26.37 -0.49 -28.30
CA LYS A 394 25.15 -0.79 -29.06
C LYS A 394 25.29 -1.99 -29.99
N GLU A 395 26.37 -2.07 -30.77
CA GLU A 395 26.59 -3.18 -31.70
C GLU A 395 26.94 -4.48 -30.96
N ARG A 396 27.81 -4.39 -29.94
CA ARG A 396 28.21 -5.53 -29.11
C ARG A 396 27.03 -6.13 -28.35
N LEU A 397 26.15 -5.28 -27.81
CA LEU A 397 24.91 -5.72 -27.16
C LEU A 397 23.96 -6.40 -28.15
N ARG A 398 23.80 -5.86 -29.37
CA ARG A 398 22.98 -6.50 -30.41
C ARG A 398 23.52 -7.88 -30.76
N GLY A 399 24.82 -8.01 -31.00
CA GLY A 399 25.46 -9.31 -31.26
C GLY A 399 25.17 -10.35 -30.17
N LEU A 400 25.26 -9.95 -28.88
CA LEU A 400 24.93 -10.84 -27.77
C LEU A 400 23.45 -11.29 -27.74
N TYR A 401 22.52 -10.43 -28.15
CA TYR A 401 21.11 -10.81 -28.26
C TYR A 401 20.82 -11.65 -29.52
N ASP A 402 21.58 -11.45 -30.59
CA ASP A 402 21.48 -12.21 -31.85
C ASP A 402 22.00 -13.65 -31.68
N GLU A 403 22.91 -13.90 -30.75
CA GLU A 403 23.36 -15.25 -30.34
C GLU A 403 22.23 -16.10 -29.70
N LYS A 404 21.07 -15.50 -29.39
CA LYS A 404 19.86 -16.19 -28.86
C LYS A 404 20.14 -17.13 -27.69
N ILE A 405 21.06 -16.74 -26.81
CA ILE A 405 21.48 -17.51 -25.62
C ILE A 405 20.25 -17.74 -24.73
N GLN A 406 19.87 -19.01 -24.60
CA GLN A 406 18.72 -19.44 -23.80
C GLN A 406 19.06 -19.44 -22.30
N ASP A 407 20.27 -19.85 -21.93
CA ASP A 407 20.69 -19.91 -20.54
C ASP A 407 20.85 -18.51 -19.92
N LYS A 408 20.15 -18.29 -18.81
CA LYS A 408 20.18 -17.03 -18.07
C LYS A 408 21.56 -16.77 -17.47
N HIS A 409 22.27 -17.82 -17.00
CA HIS A 409 23.57 -17.66 -16.36
C HIS A 409 24.64 -17.28 -17.36
N GLU A 410 24.69 -17.96 -18.51
CA GLU A 410 25.59 -17.63 -19.62
C GLU A 410 25.35 -16.22 -20.15
N ARG A 411 24.09 -15.85 -20.40
CA ARG A 411 23.75 -14.48 -20.83
C ARG A 411 24.20 -13.44 -19.79
N GLY A 412 23.98 -13.72 -18.50
CA GLY A 412 24.42 -12.86 -17.41
C GLY A 412 25.94 -12.69 -17.35
N ARG A 413 26.71 -13.77 -17.55
CA ARG A 413 28.18 -13.73 -17.60
C ARG A 413 28.68 -12.87 -18.76
N LYS A 414 28.21 -13.12 -19.99
CA LYS A 414 28.62 -12.33 -21.17
C LYS A 414 28.23 -10.85 -21.05
N MET A 415 27.06 -10.55 -20.46
CA MET A 415 26.68 -9.16 -20.17
C MET A 415 27.61 -8.49 -19.14
N ALA A 416 28.03 -9.23 -18.11
CA ALA A 416 28.98 -8.72 -17.11
C ALA A 416 30.39 -8.52 -17.69
N GLU A 417 30.86 -9.45 -18.53
CA GLU A 417 32.12 -9.34 -19.27
C GLU A 417 32.10 -8.11 -20.18
N LEU A 418 31.05 -7.94 -20.98
CA LEU A 418 30.89 -6.77 -21.84
C LEU A 418 30.89 -5.47 -21.03
N LYS A 419 30.14 -5.40 -19.92
CA LYS A 419 30.15 -4.25 -19.02
C LYS A 419 31.55 -3.92 -18.51
N THR A 420 32.31 -4.96 -18.12
CA THR A 420 33.68 -4.81 -17.61
C THR A 420 34.63 -4.32 -18.70
N LEU A 421 34.52 -4.87 -19.91
CA LEU A 421 35.32 -4.44 -21.08
C LEU A 421 35.12 -2.97 -21.40
N ILE A 422 33.87 -2.51 -21.52
CA ILE A 422 33.56 -1.10 -21.81
C ILE A 422 34.05 -0.18 -20.70
N TYR A 423 33.89 -0.61 -19.44
CA TYR A 423 34.40 0.16 -18.30
C TYR A 423 35.92 0.35 -18.36
N HIS A 424 36.67 -0.70 -18.71
CA HIS A 424 38.12 -0.61 -18.90
C HIS A 424 38.52 0.23 -20.12
N GLU A 425 37.81 0.13 -21.24
CA GLU A 425 38.04 0.96 -22.43
C GLU A 425 37.90 2.46 -22.10
N MET A 426 36.87 2.82 -21.34
CA MET A 426 36.63 4.21 -20.93
C MET A 426 37.70 4.73 -19.97
N LEU A 427 38.08 3.93 -18.96
CA LEU A 427 39.16 4.31 -18.04
C LEU A 427 40.50 4.48 -18.73
N ALA A 428 40.81 3.63 -19.72
CA ALA A 428 42.06 3.72 -20.48
C ALA A 428 42.14 5.01 -21.31
N GLU A 429 41.02 5.48 -21.86
CA GLU A 429 40.95 6.74 -22.61
C GLU A 429 41.01 7.97 -21.71
N GLU A 430 40.38 7.94 -20.53
CA GLU A 430 40.53 9.02 -19.54
C GLU A 430 41.98 9.14 -19.06
N MET A 431 42.65 8.01 -18.80
CA MET A 431 44.07 7.98 -18.44
C MET A 431 44.98 8.47 -19.57
N SER A 432 44.68 8.14 -20.83
CA SER A 432 45.49 8.58 -21.97
C SER A 432 45.32 10.08 -22.24
N MET A 433 44.12 10.63 -22.09
CA MET A 433 43.89 12.09 -22.15
C MET A 433 44.59 12.82 -21.00
N ALA A 434 44.51 12.31 -19.77
CA ALA A 434 45.20 12.92 -18.62
C ALA A 434 46.74 12.94 -18.79
N LEU A 435 47.31 11.88 -19.38
CA LEU A 435 48.73 11.82 -19.72
C LEU A 435 49.12 12.76 -20.88
N PHE A 436 48.23 12.96 -21.85
CA PHE A 436 48.45 13.89 -22.96
C PHE A 436 48.44 15.36 -22.51
N PHE A 437 47.57 15.74 -21.57
CA PHE A 437 47.53 17.10 -21.01
C PHE A 437 48.66 17.40 -20.01
N THR A 438 49.22 16.39 -19.34
CA THR A 438 50.36 16.56 -18.43
C THR A 438 51.71 16.56 -19.16
N THR A 439 51.75 16.18 -20.44
CA THR A 439 52.97 16.15 -21.27
C THR A 439 53.07 17.32 -22.25
N LEU A 440 52.08 18.22 -22.30
CA LEU A 440 52.19 19.50 -22.99
C LEU A 440 53.06 20.46 -22.15
N PRO A 441 54.25 20.88 -22.63
CA PRO A 441 54.96 21.97 -21.97
C PRO A 441 54.10 23.24 -22.06
N SER A 442 54.00 23.96 -20.96
CA SER A 442 53.37 25.28 -20.90
C SER A 442 53.98 26.18 -21.99
N LEU A 443 53.22 26.46 -23.03
CA LEU A 443 53.53 27.44 -24.06
C LEU A 443 52.70 28.69 -23.84
#